data_AF-A0AAN8WQP6-F1
#
_entry.id   AF-A0AAN8WQP6-F1
#
_cell.length_a   1.000
_cell.length_b   1.000
_cell.length_c   1.000
_cell.angle_alpha   90.00
_cell.angle_beta   90.00
_cell.angle_gamma   90.00
#
_symmetry.space_group_name_H-M   'P 1'
#
loop_
_entity.id
_entity.type
_entity.pdbx_description
1 polymer ?
#
loop_
_entity_poly.entity_id
_entity_poly.type
_entity_poly.pdbx_seq_one_letter_code
_entity_poly.pdbx_strand_id
1 'polypeptide(L)' 'MGSHLAILRKQAVSIVDAFDMHDFVIDSTLGSWDGNVYERMYEKALTSPLNQKDVPDAYYKYLRPLMKANL' A
#
# COMPACT_ATOMS: atom_id res chain seq x y z
N MET A 1 0.67 -10.24 37.44
CA MET A 1 1.33 -10.97 36.33
C MET A 1 0.81 -10.36 35.04
N GLY A 2 1.66 -9.75 34.21
CA GLY A 2 1.22 -9.11 32.95
C GLY A 2 0.75 -10.16 31.93
N SER A 3 -0.17 -9.80 31.04
CA SER A 3 -0.65 -10.70 30.00
C SER A 3 0.49 -11.13 29.07
N HIS A 4 0.46 -12.38 28.58
CA HIS A 4 1.47 -12.91 27.64
C HIS A 4 1.61 -12.03 26.38
N LEU A 5 0.52 -11.41 25.94
CA LEU A 5 0.53 -10.46 24.82
C LEU A 5 1.38 -9.21 25.12
N ALA A 6 1.33 -8.69 26.35
CA ALA A 6 2.13 -7.54 26.74
C ALA A 6 3.64 -7.85 26.76
N ILE A 7 3.99 -9.11 27.03
CA ILE A 7 5.38 -9.60 26.96
C ILE A 7 5.82 -9.68 25.50
N LEU A 8 5.04 -10.36 24.64
CA LEU A 8 5.35 -10.54 23.21
C LEU A 8 5.40 -9.22 22.44
N ARG A 9 4.52 -8.26 22.76
CA ARG A 9 4.40 -6.98 22.03
C ARG A 9 5.72 -6.19 21.97
N LYS A 10 6.58 -6.31 22.98
CA LYS A 10 7.88 -5.62 23.01
C LYS A 10 8.89 -6.21 22.02
N GLN A 11 8.76 -7.50 21.71
CA GLN A 11 9.67 -8.24 20.84
C GLN A 11 9.10 -8.51 19.45
N ALA A 12 7.86 -8.10 19.18
CA ALA A 12 7.14 -8.44 17.96
C ALA A 12 7.92 -8.15 16.67
N VAL A 13 8.59 -6.99 16.60
CA VAL A 13 9.42 -6.61 15.44
C VAL A 13 10.63 -7.54 15.30
N SER A 14 11.43 -7.72 16.35
CA SER A 14 12.61 -8.60 16.30
C SER A 14 12.26 -10.07 16.00
N ILE A 15 11.08 -10.54 16.43
CA ILE A 15 10.60 -11.89 16.13
C ILE A 15 10.33 -12.04 14.63
N VAL A 16 9.74 -11.03 13.97
CA VAL A 16 9.51 -11.09 12.52
C VAL A 16 10.78 -10.80 11.71
N ASP A 17 11.69 -9.96 12.22
CA ASP A 17 12.99 -9.69 11.59
C ASP A 17 13.86 -10.96 11.56
N ALA A 18 13.73 -11.86 12.54
CA ALA A 18 14.48 -13.11 12.62
C ALA A 18 14.19 -14.09 11.48
N PHE A 19 13.14 -13.88 10.68
CA PHE A 19 12.91 -14.63 9.45
C PHE A 19 13.87 -14.24 8.31
N ASP A 20 14.61 -13.13 8.47
CA ASP A 20 15.66 -12.66 7.54
C ASP A 20 15.20 -12.58 6.07
N MET A 21 13.94 -12.14 5.88
CA MET A 21 13.34 -12.01 4.56
C MET A 21 13.68 -10.65 3.95
N HIS A 22 14.33 -10.66 2.79
CA HIS A 22 14.66 -9.45 2.05
C HIS A 22 13.40 -8.75 1.51
N ASP A 23 13.39 -7.41 1.47
CA ASP A 23 12.28 -6.58 0.95
C ASP A 23 11.80 -7.04 -0.45
N PHE A 24 12.71 -7.50 -1.29
CA PHE A 24 12.41 -8.06 -2.62
C PHE A 24 11.48 -9.28 -2.57
N VAL A 25 11.63 -10.13 -1.55
CA VAL A 25 10.81 -11.35 -1.37
C VAL A 25 9.47 -10.99 -0.74
N ILE A 26 9.46 -10.05 0.20
CA ILE A 26 8.24 -9.59 0.88
C ILE A 26 7.34 -8.80 -0.08
N ASP A 27 7.93 -8.01 -1.00
CA ASP A 27 7.26 -7.13 -1.97
C ASP A 27 6.07 -6.36 -1.38
N SER A 28 6.26 -5.85 -0.16
CA SER A 28 5.23 -5.12 0.58
C SER A 28 5.75 -3.76 0.98
N THR A 29 5.11 -2.71 0.46
CA THR A 29 5.42 -1.35 0.85
C THR A 29 5.16 -1.09 2.35
N LEU A 30 4.11 -1.70 2.90
CA LEU A 30 3.77 -1.61 4.34
C LEU A 30 4.76 -2.38 5.22
N GLY A 31 5.35 -3.45 4.68
CA GLY A 31 6.32 -4.31 5.37
C GLY A 31 7.77 -3.94 5.11
N SER A 32 8.05 -2.71 4.63
CA SER A 32 9.41 -2.24 4.36
C SER A 32 10.28 -2.33 5.62
N TRP A 33 11.43 -2.99 5.53
CA TRP A 33 12.33 -3.20 6.67
C TRP A 33 12.77 -1.89 7.35
N ASP A 34 13.00 -0.83 6.58
CA ASP A 34 13.42 0.48 7.07
C ASP A 34 12.27 1.31 7.69
N GLY A 35 11.04 0.81 7.61
CA GLY A 35 9.85 1.51 8.09
C GLY A 35 9.44 2.74 7.28
N ASN A 36 10.06 3.01 6.11
CA ASN A 36 9.70 4.15 5.26
C ASN A 36 8.42 3.87 4.43
N VAL A 37 7.31 3.72 5.14
CA VAL A 37 6.05 3.25 4.55
C VAL A 37 5.37 4.34 3.72
N TYR A 38 5.24 5.56 4.26
CA TYR A 38 4.37 6.58 3.64
C TYR A 38 4.92 7.10 2.30
N GLU A 39 6.20 7.38 2.23
CA GLU A 39 6.85 7.86 1.01
C GLU A 39 6.80 6.79 -0.08
N ARG A 40 7.20 5.55 0.24
CA ARG A 40 7.13 4.43 -0.70
C ARG A 40 5.69 4.12 -1.14
N MET A 41 4.69 4.27 -0.26
CA MET A 41 3.27 4.10 -0.63
C MET A 41 2.85 5.12 -1.67
N TYR A 42 3.25 6.37 -1.48
CA TYR A 42 2.99 7.44 -2.43
C TYR A 42 3.66 7.16 -3.79
N GLU A 43 4.96 6.83 -3.77
CA GLU A 43 5.71 6.48 -4.99
C GLU A 43 5.09 5.29 -5.72
N LYS A 44 4.75 4.21 -5.00
CA LYS A 44 4.11 3.03 -5.59
C LYS A 44 2.77 3.37 -6.22
N ALA A 45 1.96 4.23 -5.58
CA ALA A 45 0.70 4.68 -6.16
C ALA A 45 0.91 5.40 -7.50
N LEU A 46 1.92 6.27 -7.62
CA LEU A 46 2.23 6.97 -8.86
C LEU A 46 2.58 6.02 -10.02
N THR A 47 3.17 4.85 -9.74
CA THR A 47 3.51 3.85 -10.77
C THR A 47 2.31 3.08 -11.34
N SER A 48 1.13 3.20 -10.72
CA SER A 48 -0.07 2.49 -11.19
C SER A 48 -0.42 2.88 -12.63
N PRO A 49 -0.73 1.91 -13.52
CA PRO A 49 -1.18 2.22 -14.88
C PRO A 49 -2.40 3.15 -14.95
N LEU A 50 -3.26 3.13 -13.91
CA LEU A 50 -4.42 4.01 -13.82
C LEU A 50 -4.07 5.49 -13.67
N ASN A 51 -2.86 5.80 -13.19
CA ASN A 51 -2.39 7.16 -12.96
C ASN A 51 -1.56 7.72 -14.13
N GLN A 52 -1.48 7.00 -15.25
CA GLN A 52 -0.75 7.47 -16.45
C GLN A 52 -1.42 8.63 -17.17
N LYS A 53 -2.71 8.86 -16.92
CA LYS A 53 -3.50 9.94 -17.52
C LYS A 53 -4.26 10.68 -16.43
N ASP A 54 -4.26 12.00 -16.47
CA ASP A 54 -5.07 12.84 -15.57
C ASP A 54 -6.57 12.53 -15.69
N VAL A 55 -7.03 12.23 -16.91
CA VAL A 55 -8.41 11.84 -17.19
C VAL A 55 -8.41 10.46 -17.88
N PRO A 56 -8.95 9.40 -17.23
CA PRO A 56 -9.03 8.08 -17.83
C PRO A 56 -9.92 8.06 -19.07
N ASP A 57 -9.60 7.24 -20.08
CA ASP A 57 -10.41 7.13 -21.32
C ASP A 57 -11.86 6.71 -21.05
N ALA A 58 -12.08 5.94 -19.97
CA ALA A 58 -13.40 5.54 -19.49
C ALA A 58 -14.30 6.74 -19.16
N TYR A 59 -13.73 7.88 -18.77
CA TYR A 59 -14.49 9.11 -18.55
C TYR A 59 -15.18 9.55 -19.84
N TYR A 60 -14.44 9.68 -20.94
CA TYR A 60 -15.02 10.15 -22.20
C TYR A 60 -16.00 9.14 -22.81
N LYS A 61 -15.70 7.84 -22.65
CA LYS A 61 -16.49 6.76 -23.23
C LYS A 61 -17.81 6.52 -22.48
N TYR A 62 -17.81 6.62 -21.15
CA TYR A 62 -18.95 6.19 -20.32
C TYR A 62 -19.46 7.27 -19.37
N LEU A 63 -18.58 7.88 -18.57
CA LEU A 63 -19.02 8.80 -17.51
C LEU A 63 -19.56 10.12 -18.08
N ARG A 64 -18.89 10.70 -19.08
CA ARG A 64 -19.28 11.98 -19.67
C ARG A 64 -20.66 11.91 -20.35
N PRO A 65 -20.99 10.91 -21.18
CA PRO A 65 -22.35 10.74 -21.69
C PRO A 65 -23.39 10.55 -20.59
N LEU A 66 -23.08 9.72 -19.58
CA LEU A 66 -23.97 9.46 -18.44
C LEU A 66 -24.30 10.74 -17.67
N MET A 67 -23.28 11.52 -17.30
CA MET A 67 -23.45 12.78 -16.56
C MET A 67 -24.21 13.84 -17.36
N LYS A 68 -24.17 13.79 -18.70
CA LYS A 68 -24.93 14.70 -19.57
C LYS A 68 -26.38 14.25 -19.82
N ALA A 69 -26.69 12.99 -19.55
CA ALA A 69 -27.99 12.42 -19.87
C ALA A 69 -29.12 12.90 -18.93
N ASN A 70 -28.82 13.62 -17.84
CA ASN A 70 -29.79 14.09 -16.83
C ASN A 70 -30.80 12.99 -16.43
N LEU A 71 -30.29 11.76 -16.19
CA LEU A 71 -31.06 10.67 -15.56
C LEU A 71 -31.39 10.99 -14.11
#